data_AF-A0A2M8B4B9-F1
#
_entry.id   AF-A0A2M8B4B9-F1
#
_cell.length_a   1.000
_cell.length_b   1.000
_cell.length_c   1.000
_cell.angle_alpha   90.00
_cell.angle_beta   90.00
_cell.angle_gamma   90.00
#
_symmetry.space_group_name_H-M   'P 1'
#
loop_
_entity.id
_entity.type
_entity.pdbx_description
1 polymer ?
#
loop_
_entity_poly.entity_id
_entity_poly.type
_entity_poly.pdbx_seq_one_letter_code
_entity_poly.pdbx_strand_id
1 'polypeptide(L)'
;MLLGGLAAVLLLAGCGGGSEGDTSQSQGPAPSGPVSILAWTPPATFNDNAALDPERDLDYYEIYVREDPNFHAGDLPAIQIAAVADTLSPDGLTAVKSPVTEFTLELIPSLPAGNRLFVSIRAVGIDRQKSAFMAPITWDRS
;
A
#
# COMPACT_ATOMS: atom_id res chain seq x y z
N MET A 1 20.29 -14.96 -53.52
CA MET A 1 19.14 -15.22 -52.63
C MET A 1 19.33 -16.62 -52.06
N LEU A 2 19.76 -16.69 -50.80
CA LEU A 2 20.10 -17.94 -50.11
C LEU A 2 18.83 -18.64 -49.63
N LEU A 3 18.79 -19.94 -49.86
CA LEU A 3 17.74 -20.89 -49.53
C LEU A 3 18.06 -21.57 -48.19
N GLY A 4 17.03 -21.89 -47.42
CA GLY A 4 16.95 -23.14 -46.64
C GLY A 4 17.61 -23.15 -45.27
N GLY A 5 16.77 -23.26 -44.23
CA GLY A 5 17.19 -23.47 -42.85
C GLY A 5 17.78 -24.86 -42.57
N LEU A 6 18.42 -24.96 -41.42
CA LEU A 6 18.83 -26.23 -40.81
C LEU A 6 18.60 -26.15 -39.30
N ALA A 7 17.77 -27.05 -38.78
CA ALA A 7 17.65 -27.32 -37.36
C ALA A 7 18.83 -28.18 -36.88
N ALA A 8 19.30 -27.96 -35.65
CA ALA A 8 20.10 -28.92 -34.92
C ALA A 8 19.80 -28.83 -33.42
N VAL A 9 19.08 -29.84 -32.92
CA VAL A 9 18.89 -30.14 -31.50
C VAL A 9 20.20 -30.74 -30.99
N LEU A 10 20.82 -30.13 -29.98
CA LEU A 10 21.93 -30.71 -29.23
C LEU A 10 21.44 -31.05 -27.82
N LEU A 11 21.14 -32.33 -27.62
CA LEU A 11 21.01 -32.97 -26.31
C LEU A 11 22.42 -33.31 -25.81
N LEU A 12 22.85 -32.65 -24.73
CA LEU A 12 23.99 -33.10 -23.92
C LEU A 12 23.51 -33.28 -22.48
N ALA A 13 23.30 -34.54 -22.12
CA ALA A 13 23.26 -34.98 -20.74
C ALA A 13 24.64 -34.78 -20.12
N GLY A 14 24.72 -33.94 -19.09
CA GLY A 14 25.89 -33.77 -18.24
C GLY A 14 25.52 -34.12 -16.81
N CYS A 15 26.00 -35.28 -16.36
CA CYS A 15 26.14 -35.63 -14.95
C CYS A 15 27.31 -34.82 -14.39
N GLY A 16 27.11 -34.07 -13.30
CA GLY A 16 28.16 -33.31 -12.65
C GLY A 16 27.70 -32.74 -11.32
N GLY A 17 28.13 -33.36 -10.23
CA GLY A 17 27.92 -32.87 -8.87
C GLY A 17 28.70 -31.56 -8.62
N GLY A 18 28.10 -30.68 -7.83
CA GLY A 18 28.71 -29.45 -7.35
C GLY A 18 28.25 -29.18 -5.92
N SER A 19 29.19 -29.15 -5.01
CA SER A 19 29.04 -28.91 -3.58
C SER A 19 28.53 -27.49 -3.26
N GLU A 20 27.81 -27.42 -2.13
CA GLU A 20 27.89 -26.37 -1.10
C GLU A 20 28.07 -24.92 -1.58
N GLY A 21 26.98 -24.17 -1.50
CA GLY A 21 26.99 -22.72 -1.57
C GLY A 21 25.66 -22.17 -1.10
N ASP A 22 25.58 -21.89 0.20
CA ASP A 22 24.53 -21.07 0.83
C ASP A 22 24.24 -19.82 -0.02
N THR A 23 23.21 -19.87 -0.86
CA THR A 23 22.51 -18.65 -1.27
C THR A 23 21.53 -18.30 -0.17
N SER A 24 22.08 -17.83 0.95
CA SER A 24 21.40 -16.89 1.81
C SER A 24 20.99 -15.70 0.94
N GLN A 25 19.72 -15.67 0.52
CA GLN A 25 19.09 -14.40 0.18
C GLN A 25 19.14 -13.57 1.46
N SER A 26 20.12 -12.68 1.53
CA SER A 26 20.17 -11.63 2.53
C SER A 26 18.90 -10.80 2.36
N GLN A 27 17.89 -11.09 3.18
CA GLN A 27 16.91 -10.08 3.57
C GLN A 27 17.75 -8.91 4.06
N GLY A 28 17.73 -7.80 3.32
CA GLY A 28 18.38 -6.57 3.74
C GLY A 28 17.95 -6.24 5.18
N PRO A 29 18.80 -5.56 5.96
CA PRO A 29 18.46 -5.23 7.34
C PRO A 29 17.09 -4.57 7.39
N ALA A 30 16.23 -5.05 8.29
CA ALA A 30 14.95 -4.41 8.54
C ALA A 30 15.21 -2.92 8.84
N PRO A 31 14.44 -1.99 8.24
CA PRO A 31 14.65 -0.56 8.44
C PRO A 31 14.69 -0.29 9.94
N SER A 32 15.84 0.17 10.41
CA SER A 32 16.12 0.43 11.82
C SER A 32 15.93 1.92 12.05
N GLY A 33 14.80 2.30 12.65
CA GLY A 33 14.40 3.67 12.92
C GLY A 33 13.05 3.70 13.65
N PRO A 34 12.66 4.84 14.25
CA PRO A 34 11.31 5.01 14.74
C PRO A 34 10.33 4.88 13.56
N VAL A 35 9.28 4.09 13.76
CA VAL A 35 8.20 3.89 12.79
C VAL A 35 7.02 4.77 13.18
N SER A 36 6.49 5.54 12.25
CA SER A 36 5.38 6.45 12.48
C SER A 36 4.08 5.78 12.02
N ILE A 37 3.24 5.43 12.98
CA ILE A 37 1.92 4.84 12.70
C ILE A 37 0.88 5.96 12.63
N LEU A 38 0.25 6.10 11.47
CA LEU A 38 -0.95 6.88 11.27
C LEU A 38 -2.15 6.03 11.64
N ALA A 39 -2.95 6.46 12.62
CA ALA A 39 -4.21 5.81 12.99
C ALA A 39 -5.39 6.78 12.78
N TRP A 40 -6.54 6.25 12.37
CA TRP A 40 -7.74 7.05 12.13
C TRP A 40 -9.03 6.33 12.52
N THR A 41 -10.09 7.12 12.70
CA THR A 41 -11.46 6.61 12.73
C THR A 41 -12.09 6.80 11.35
N PRO A 42 -12.73 5.76 10.77
CA PRO A 42 -13.45 5.92 9.52
C PRO A 42 -14.49 7.05 9.58
N PRO A 43 -14.69 7.82 8.48
CA PRO A 43 -15.70 8.87 8.46
C PRO A 43 -17.11 8.27 8.51
N ALA A 44 -18.05 9.00 9.13
CA ALA A 44 -19.45 8.56 9.20
C ALA A 44 -20.28 8.97 7.96
N THR A 45 -19.75 9.83 7.10
CA THR A 45 -20.46 10.37 5.93
C THR A 45 -19.53 10.62 4.74
N PHE A 46 -20.12 10.61 3.54
CA PHE A 46 -19.51 11.16 2.32
C PHE A 46 -19.61 12.70 2.29
N ASN A 47 -18.96 13.32 1.30
CA ASN A 47 -18.95 14.79 1.14
C ASN A 47 -20.34 15.41 0.90
N ASP A 48 -21.27 14.65 0.35
CA ASP A 48 -22.65 15.08 0.14
C ASP A 48 -23.53 14.88 1.39
N ASN A 49 -22.94 14.40 2.49
CA ASN A 49 -23.57 14.01 3.75
C ASN A 49 -24.39 12.72 3.68
N ALA A 50 -24.26 11.91 2.62
CA ALA A 50 -24.78 10.55 2.62
C ALA A 50 -24.11 9.74 3.75
N ALA A 51 -24.91 8.94 4.46
CA ALA A 51 -24.41 8.05 5.49
C ALA A 51 -23.45 7.01 4.89
N LEU A 52 -22.41 6.67 5.65
CA LEU A 52 -21.34 5.79 5.21
C LEU A 52 -21.14 4.68 6.23
N ASP A 53 -21.26 3.43 5.78
CA ASP A 53 -20.90 2.22 6.51
C ASP A 53 -19.48 1.78 6.11
N PRO A 54 -18.47 1.92 6.98
CA PRO A 54 -17.08 1.65 6.63
C PRO A 54 -16.78 0.23 6.15
N GLU A 55 -17.56 -0.77 6.58
CA GLU A 55 -17.34 -2.16 6.20
C GLU A 55 -17.95 -2.51 4.83
N ARG A 56 -18.96 -1.75 4.41
CA ARG A 56 -19.78 -2.07 3.25
C ARG A 56 -19.61 -1.11 2.10
N ASP A 57 -19.39 0.16 2.39
CA ASP A 57 -19.47 1.21 1.40
C ASP A 57 -18.09 1.65 0.92
N LEU A 58 -17.03 1.42 1.71
CA LEU A 58 -15.67 1.83 1.37
C LEU A 58 -14.93 0.81 0.50
N ASP A 59 -14.25 1.31 -0.51
CA ASP A 59 -13.32 0.56 -1.36
C ASP A 59 -11.88 0.72 -0.83
N TYR A 60 -11.42 1.97 -0.71
CA TYR A 60 -10.06 2.28 -0.26
C TYR A 60 -9.98 3.63 0.47
N TYR A 61 -8.91 3.83 1.22
CA TYR A 61 -8.48 5.14 1.70
C TYR A 61 -7.42 5.72 0.77
N GLU A 62 -7.51 7.02 0.54
CA GLU A 62 -6.48 7.84 -0.08
C GLU A 62 -5.70 8.57 1.02
N ILE A 63 -4.39 8.30 1.12
CA ILE A 63 -3.50 9.02 2.03
C ILE A 63 -2.76 10.09 1.22
N TYR A 64 -2.80 11.32 1.72
CA TYR A 64 -2.19 12.49 1.11
C TYR A 64 -1.06 13.00 1.98
N VAL A 65 0.01 13.45 1.35
CA VAL A 65 1.17 14.03 2.05
C VAL A 65 1.59 15.33 1.36
N ARG A 66 1.79 16.38 2.15
CA ARG A 66 2.18 17.71 1.68
C ARG A 66 3.21 18.35 2.61
N GLU A 67 3.87 19.40 2.15
CA GLU A 67 4.75 20.25 2.99
C GLU A 67 3.96 21.35 3.72
N ASP A 68 2.67 21.52 3.39
CA ASP A 68 1.75 22.47 3.99
C ASP A 68 0.40 21.80 4.34
N PRO A 69 -0.38 22.31 5.32
CA PRO A 69 -1.60 21.65 5.77
C PRO A 69 -2.82 21.85 4.85
N ASN A 70 -2.69 22.52 3.70
CA ASN A 70 -3.83 22.87 2.84
C ASN A 70 -4.04 21.79 1.77
N PHE A 71 -4.88 20.81 2.08
CA PHE A 71 -5.25 19.74 1.15
C PHE A 71 -6.44 20.16 0.27
N HIS A 72 -6.37 19.80 -1.00
CA HIS A 72 -7.37 20.16 -2.00
C HIS A 72 -7.87 18.94 -2.77
N ALA A 73 -9.09 19.01 -3.28
CA ALA A 73 -9.71 17.89 -4.00
C ALA A 73 -8.96 17.45 -5.27
N GLY A 74 -8.13 18.33 -5.84
CA GLY A 74 -7.29 18.04 -7.01
C GLY A 74 -5.91 17.46 -6.66
N ASP A 75 -5.57 17.32 -5.39
CA ASP A 75 -4.32 16.70 -4.98
C ASP A 75 -4.31 15.22 -5.38
N LEU A 76 -3.11 14.70 -5.71
CA LEU A 76 -2.92 13.28 -5.95
C LEU A 76 -2.61 12.57 -4.62
N PRO A 77 -3.20 11.39 -4.36
CA PRO A 77 -2.86 10.62 -3.18
C PRO A 77 -1.42 10.12 -3.29
N ALA A 78 -0.70 10.13 -2.17
CA ALA A 78 0.63 9.54 -2.05
C ALA A 78 0.55 8.00 -2.07
N ILE A 79 -0.52 7.44 -1.52
CA ILE A 79 -0.83 6.01 -1.58
C ILE A 79 -2.35 5.78 -1.43
N GLN A 80 -2.82 4.66 -1.98
CA GLN A 80 -4.14 4.10 -1.75
C GLN A 80 -4.02 2.78 -0.99
N ILE A 81 -4.86 2.58 0.02
CA ILE A 81 -4.89 1.35 0.82
C ILE A 81 -6.31 0.81 0.87
N ALA A 82 -6.48 -0.51 0.81
CA ALA A 82 -7.80 -1.13 0.94
C ALA A 82 -8.46 -0.69 2.25
N ALA A 83 -9.75 -0.36 2.20
CA ALA A 83 -10.48 0.09 3.39
C ALA A 83 -10.82 -1.06 4.34
N VAL A 84 -10.84 -2.29 3.82
CA VAL A 84 -11.14 -3.52 4.53
C VAL A 84 -10.05 -4.54 4.25
N ALA A 85 -9.56 -5.21 5.30
CA ALA A 85 -8.64 -6.33 5.20
C ALA A 85 -9.39 -7.64 5.47
N ASP A 86 -9.04 -8.68 4.71
CA ASP A 86 -9.51 -10.03 4.95
C ASP A 86 -8.50 -10.76 5.85
N THR A 87 -8.90 -11.08 7.08
CA THR A 87 -8.10 -11.88 8.01
C THR A 87 -8.59 -13.32 7.99
N LEU A 88 -7.72 -14.26 7.62
CA LEU A 88 -8.06 -15.68 7.60
C LEU A 88 -8.32 -16.18 9.03
N SER A 89 -9.39 -16.94 9.23
CA SER A 89 -9.66 -17.61 10.49
C SER A 89 -8.55 -18.63 10.81
N PRO A 90 -8.36 -19.01 12.08
CA PRO A 90 -7.33 -19.97 12.48
C PRO A 90 -7.42 -21.34 11.79
N ASP A 91 -8.62 -21.74 11.36
CA ASP A 91 -8.84 -22.99 10.61
C ASP A 91 -8.52 -22.87 9.10
N GLY A 92 -8.25 -21.66 8.62
CA GLY A 92 -7.95 -21.37 7.22
C GLY A 92 -9.14 -21.45 6.26
N LEU A 93 -10.36 -21.66 6.76
CA LEU A 93 -11.54 -21.94 5.94
C LEU A 93 -12.43 -20.73 5.71
N THR A 94 -12.31 -19.70 6.55
CA THR A 94 -13.11 -18.48 6.44
C THR A 94 -12.23 -17.24 6.51
N ALA A 95 -12.70 -16.13 5.96
CA ALA A 95 -12.06 -14.83 6.10
C ALA A 95 -13.01 -13.90 6.84
N VAL A 96 -12.49 -13.19 7.84
CA VAL A 96 -13.18 -12.14 8.56
C VAL A 96 -12.72 -10.80 8.00
N LYS A 97 -13.68 -10.00 7.53
CA LYS A 97 -13.45 -8.63 7.07
C LYS A 97 -13.32 -7.72 8.28
N SER A 98 -12.29 -6.88 8.29
CA SER A 98 -12.12 -5.83 9.29
C SER A 98 -11.70 -4.51 8.64
N PRO A 99 -12.24 -3.36 9.10
CA PRO A 99 -11.78 -2.06 8.64
C PRO A 99 -10.28 -1.88 8.89
N VAL A 100 -9.58 -1.32 7.92
CA VAL A 100 -8.22 -0.82 8.08
C VAL A 100 -8.29 0.56 8.71
N THR A 101 -7.66 0.72 9.87
CA THR A 101 -7.67 1.96 10.67
C THR A 101 -6.27 2.48 11.01
N GLU A 102 -5.24 1.83 10.47
CA GLU A 102 -3.85 2.22 10.69
C GLU A 102 -2.98 1.96 9.46
N PHE A 103 -1.90 2.74 9.34
CA PHE A 103 -0.92 2.63 8.28
C PHE A 103 0.45 3.14 8.73
N THR A 104 1.51 2.44 8.32
CA THR A 104 2.90 2.84 8.57
C THR A 104 3.35 3.88 7.55
N LEU A 105 3.59 5.12 7.96
CA LEU A 105 3.90 6.24 7.06
C LEU A 105 5.19 6.05 6.25
N GLU A 106 6.15 5.29 6.78
CA GLU A 106 7.40 4.97 6.07
C GLU A 106 7.20 4.02 4.89
N LEU A 107 6.01 3.40 4.73
CA LEU A 107 5.66 2.58 3.57
C LEU A 107 5.13 3.40 2.38
N ILE A 108 5.01 4.73 2.51
CA ILE A 108 4.65 5.59 1.38
C ILE A 108 5.81 5.58 0.36
N PRO A 109 5.58 5.20 -0.91
CA PRO A 109 6.66 4.97 -1.87
C PRO A 109 7.48 6.22 -2.24
N SER A 110 6.86 7.40 -2.18
CA SER A 110 7.50 8.67 -2.52
C SER A 110 6.97 9.78 -1.62
N LEU A 111 7.89 10.53 -1.03
CA LEU A 111 7.58 11.60 -0.09
C LEU A 111 8.23 12.92 -0.56
N PRO A 112 7.61 14.07 -0.26
CA PRO A 112 8.27 15.36 -0.39
C PRO A 112 9.58 15.43 0.41
N ALA A 113 10.48 16.34 0.02
CA ALA A 113 11.82 16.45 0.60
C ALA A 113 11.81 17.07 2.01
N GLY A 114 10.71 17.71 2.43
CA GLY A 114 10.59 18.31 3.76
C GLY A 114 10.70 17.32 4.93
N ASN A 115 11.33 17.78 6.01
CA ASN A 115 11.38 17.06 7.29
C ASN A 115 10.08 17.19 8.09
N ARG A 116 9.34 18.30 7.91
CA ARG A 116 8.01 18.46 8.47
C ARG A 116 7.00 18.34 7.35
N LEU A 117 6.20 17.29 7.40
CA LEU A 117 5.13 17.02 6.46
C LEU A 117 3.77 17.08 7.16
N PHE A 118 2.73 17.22 6.36
CA PHE A 118 1.36 17.13 6.79
C PHE A 118 0.72 15.93 6.10
N VAL A 119 -0.10 15.19 6.84
CA VAL A 119 -0.81 14.00 6.35
C VAL A 119 -2.30 14.20 6.54
N SER A 120 -3.08 13.85 5.53
CA SER A 120 -4.55 13.80 5.61
C SER A 120 -5.06 12.59 4.84
N ILE A 121 -6.27 12.16 5.16
CA ILE A 121 -6.90 10.95 4.61
C ILE A 121 -8.27 11.32 4.05
N ARG A 122 -8.64 10.64 2.95
CA ARG A 122 -10.04 10.55 2.50
C ARG A 122 -10.44 9.09 2.36
N ALA A 123 -11.67 8.79 2.71
CA ALA A 123 -12.28 7.51 2.37
C ALA A 123 -12.92 7.62 0.99
N VAL A 124 -12.78 6.57 0.18
CA VAL A 124 -13.39 6.46 -1.14
C VAL A 124 -14.33 5.26 -1.15
N GLY A 125 -15.57 5.52 -1.50
CA GLY A 125 -16.61 4.51 -1.63
C GLY A 125 -16.47 3.67 -2.89
N ILE A 126 -17.11 2.50 -2.88
CA ILE A 126 -17.23 1.60 -4.05
C ILE A 126 -17.90 2.32 -5.23
N ASP A 127 -18.77 3.28 -4.95
CA ASP A 127 -19.45 4.15 -5.91
C ASP A 127 -18.61 5.38 -6.33
N ARG A 128 -17.35 5.48 -5.88
CA ARG A 128 -16.41 6.59 -6.07
C ARG A 128 -16.78 7.88 -5.36
N GLN A 129 -17.80 7.89 -4.50
CA GLN A 129 -18.02 9.00 -3.61
C GLN A 129 -16.87 9.09 -2.61
N LYS A 130 -16.53 10.32 -2.22
CA LYS A 130 -15.40 10.56 -1.32
C LYS A 130 -15.89 11.26 -0.07
N SER A 131 -15.32 10.91 1.08
CA SER A 131 -15.48 11.68 2.29
C SER A 131 -14.80 13.05 2.18
N ALA A 132 -15.03 13.89 3.18
CA ALA A 132 -14.20 15.06 3.43
C ALA A 132 -12.77 14.62 3.78
N PHE A 133 -11.82 15.53 3.61
CA PHE A 133 -10.50 15.36 4.19
C PHE A 133 -10.62 15.28 5.71
N MET A 134 -9.96 14.29 6.31
CA MET A 134 -9.75 14.27 7.76
C MET A 134 -8.86 15.45 8.16
N ALA A 135 -8.96 15.88 9.42
CA ALA A 135 -8.12 16.93 9.96
C ALA A 135 -6.64 16.59 9.73
N PRO A 136 -5.85 17.49 9.08
CA PRO A 136 -4.44 17.23 8.84
C PRO A 136 -3.67 17.04 10.14
N ILE A 137 -2.75 16.06 10.13
CA ILE A 137 -1.78 15.87 11.20
C ILE A 137 -0.38 16.28 10.74
N THR A 138 0.45 16.73 11.67
CA THR A 138 1.88 16.95 11.40
C THR A 138 2.64 15.64 11.56
N TRP A 139 3.59 15.39 10.66
CA TRP A 139 4.57 14.33 10.74
C TRP A 139 5.98 14.92 10.65
N ASP A 140 6.70 14.90 11.77
CA ASP A 140 8.10 15.34 11.84
C ASP A 140 9.02 14.13 11.65
N ARG A 141 9.81 14.16 10.57
CA ARG A 141 10.75 13.13 10.14
C ARG A 141 12.15 13.49 10.66
N SER A 142 12.85 12.48 11.17
CA SER A 142 14.23 12.58 11.69
C SER A 142 15.28 12.58 10.59
#